data_AF-A0A8C9DIU2-F1
#
_entry.id   AF-A0A8C9DIU2-F1
#
_cell.length_a   1.000
_cell.length_b   1.000
_cell.length_c   1.000
_cell.angle_alpha   90.00
_cell.angle_beta   90.00
_cell.angle_gamma   90.00
#
_symmetry.space_group_name_H-M   'P 1'
#
loop_
_entity.id
_entity.type
_entity.pdbx_description
1 polymer ?
#
loop_
_entity_poly.entity_id
_entity_poly.type
_entity_poly.pdbx_seq_one_letter_code
_entity_poly.pdbx_strand_id
1 'polypeptide(L)'
;MFQKVLLLGGLIVLGTHVWNIHKEFVDISKNLDYFAASVQFAVARFNDNTMEEYTYTLLEVGRAQQKKSTMIFLIDVELGRTTCKKHDEDIDNCPLQDGAGEKSFNVLKSTCEQKT
;
A
#
# COMPACT_ATOMS: atom_id res chain seq x y z
N MET A 1 -32.86 -10.02 35.88
CA MET A 1 -32.33 -8.85 35.11
C MET A 1 -30.81 -8.90 34.96
N PHE A 2 -30.02 -9.15 36.02
CA PHE A 2 -28.56 -9.15 35.99
C PHE A 2 -27.88 -10.09 34.95
N GLN A 3 -28.41 -11.29 34.72
CA GLN A 3 -27.85 -12.23 33.74
C GLN A 3 -27.89 -11.68 32.30
N LYS A 4 -28.96 -10.94 31.94
CA LYS A 4 -29.07 -10.28 30.64
C LYS A 4 -28.08 -9.11 30.51
N VAL A 5 -27.86 -8.38 31.60
CA VAL A 5 -26.88 -7.29 31.66
C VAL A 5 -25.45 -7.81 31.52
N LEU A 6 -25.13 -8.92 32.19
CA LEU A 6 -23.82 -9.58 32.08
C LEU A 6 -23.58 -10.15 30.67
N LEU A 7 -24.59 -10.76 30.05
CA LEU A 7 -24.51 -11.26 28.67
C LEU A 7 -24.31 -10.12 27.67
N LEU A 8 -25.07 -9.04 27.79
CA LEU A 8 -24.93 -7.86 26.92
C LEU A 8 -23.56 -7.18 27.11
N GLY A 9 -23.11 -7.03 28.36
CA GLY A 9 -21.78 -6.49 28.66
C GLY A 9 -20.66 -7.33 28.06
N GLY A 10 -20.74 -8.66 28.19
CA GLY A 10 -19.77 -9.58 27.59
C GLY A 10 -19.73 -9.50 26.06
N LEU A 11 -20.90 -9.43 25.40
CA LEU A 11 -21.01 -9.28 23.95
C LEU A 11 -20.44 -7.95 23.46
N ILE A 12 -20.65 -6.86 24.19
CA ILE A 12 -20.08 -5.54 23.85
C ILE A 12 -18.56 -5.60 23.93
N VAL A 13 -17.99 -6.16 25.01
CA VAL A 13 -16.53 -6.29 25.17
C VAL A 13 -15.94 -7.15 24.05
N LEU A 14 -16.50 -8.34 23.79
CA LEU A 14 -16.08 -9.21 22.68
C LEU A 14 -16.16 -8.49 21.32
N GLY A 15 -17.28 -7.79 21.06
CA GLY A 15 -17.47 -7.03 19.83
C GLY A 15 -16.41 -5.94 19.64
N THR A 16 -16.07 -5.20 20.69
CA THR A 16 -15.03 -4.15 20.63
C THR A 16 -13.63 -4.72 20.40
N HIS A 17 -13.29 -5.87 20.98
CA HIS A 17 -12.00 -6.54 20.73
C HIS A 17 -11.88 -7.03 19.29
N VAL A 18 -12.90 -7.73 18.77
CA VAL A 18 -12.91 -8.22 17.38
C VAL A 18 -12.81 -7.07 16.38
N TRP A 19 -13.50 -5.95 16.65
CA TRP A 19 -13.46 -4.76 15.80
C TRP A 19 -12.08 -4.08 15.78
N ASN A 20 -11.39 -3.99 16.92
CA ASN A 20 -10.04 -3.43 16.98
C ASN A 20 -9.03 -4.29 16.23
N ILE A 21 -9.12 -5.63 16.35
CA ILE A 21 -8.23 -6.56 15.64
C ILE A 21 -8.31 -6.37 14.12
N HIS A 22 -9.50 -6.09 13.58
CA HIS A 22 -9.69 -5.84 12.14
C HIS A 22 -9.14 -4.48 11.67
N LYS A 23 -8.75 -3.57 12.57
CA LYS A 23 -8.27 -2.23 12.21
C LYS A 23 -6.75 -2.06 12.33
N GLU A 24 -6.06 -3.03 12.92
CA GLU A 24 -4.64 -2.93 13.20
C GLU A 24 -3.81 -3.19 11.95
N PHE A 25 -2.85 -2.28 11.69
CA PHE A 25 -1.77 -2.48 10.74
C PHE A 25 -0.57 -3.05 11.49
N VAL A 26 -0.04 -4.16 11.01
CA VAL A 26 1.13 -4.84 11.57
C VAL A 26 2.27 -4.80 10.58
N ASP A 27 3.49 -4.65 11.08
CA ASP A 27 4.68 -4.68 10.22
C ASP A 27 4.84 -6.08 9.60
N ILE A 28 5.12 -6.11 8.30
CA ILE A 28 5.28 -7.34 7.54
C ILE A 28 6.66 -7.43 6.89
N SER A 29 7.09 -8.66 6.61
CA SER A 29 8.26 -8.89 5.79
C SER A 29 7.98 -8.53 4.33
N LYS A 30 8.97 -7.93 3.65
CA LYS A 30 8.93 -7.59 2.23
C LYS A 30 9.07 -8.82 1.31
N ASN A 31 9.38 -9.99 1.87
CA ASN A 31 9.61 -11.23 1.12
C ASN A 31 8.33 -12.04 0.85
N LEU A 32 7.15 -11.48 1.12
CA LEU A 32 5.88 -12.15 0.83
C LEU A 32 5.63 -12.13 -0.68
N ASP A 33 5.20 -13.26 -1.26
CA ASP A 33 5.02 -13.41 -2.72
C ASP A 33 4.12 -12.33 -3.35
N TYR A 34 3.09 -11.89 -2.62
CA TYR A 34 2.15 -10.87 -3.09
C TYR A 34 2.63 -9.44 -2.86
N PHE A 35 3.68 -9.23 -2.05
CA PHE A 35 4.14 -7.91 -1.67
C PHE A 35 4.71 -7.16 -2.87
N ALA A 36 5.61 -7.79 -3.64
CA ALA A 36 6.21 -7.17 -4.82
C ALA A 36 5.15 -6.76 -5.86
N ALA A 37 4.17 -7.63 -6.13
CA ALA A 37 3.05 -7.32 -7.02
C ALA A 37 2.21 -6.14 -6.51
N SER A 38 1.98 -6.07 -5.18
CA SER A 38 1.23 -4.96 -4.58
C SER A 38 1.97 -3.62 -4.69
N VAL A 39 3.30 -3.62 -4.58
CA VAL A 39 4.13 -2.42 -4.76
C VAL A 39 4.09 -1.97 -6.22
N GLN A 40 4.30 -2.89 -7.16
CA GLN A 40 4.23 -2.59 -8.59
C GLN A 40 2.87 -2.01 -8.99
N PHE A 41 1.79 -2.62 -8.51
CA PHE A 41 0.44 -2.10 -8.72
C PHE A 41 0.26 -0.70 -8.13
N ALA A 42 0.77 -0.46 -6.92
CA ALA A 42 0.69 0.85 -6.28
C ALA A 42 1.43 1.93 -7.09
N VAL A 43 2.62 1.63 -7.60
CA VAL A 43 3.42 2.56 -8.41
C VAL A 43 2.77 2.82 -9.76
N ALA A 44 2.26 1.79 -10.44
CA ALA A 44 1.52 1.95 -11.68
C ALA A 44 0.28 2.82 -11.47
N ARG A 45 -0.49 2.55 -10.42
CA ARG A 45 -1.69 3.32 -10.09
C ARG A 45 -1.35 4.75 -9.66
N PHE A 46 -0.24 4.95 -8.96
CA PHE A 46 0.27 6.28 -8.64
C PHE A 46 0.55 7.04 -9.94
N ASN A 47 1.35 6.45 -10.84
CA ASN A 47 1.66 7.02 -12.14
C ASN A 47 0.39 7.38 -12.89
N ASP A 48 -0.58 6.49 -13.06
CA ASP A 48 -1.84 6.79 -13.76
C ASP A 48 -2.58 8.02 -13.21
N ASN A 49 -2.64 8.15 -11.89
CA ASN A 49 -3.48 9.17 -11.23
C ASN A 49 -2.79 10.53 -11.02
N THR A 50 -1.47 10.63 -11.12
CA THR A 50 -0.81 11.95 -11.02
C THR A 50 -1.19 12.85 -12.20
N MET A 51 -1.01 14.16 -12.11
CA MET A 51 -1.09 15.06 -13.29
C MET A 51 0.30 15.32 -13.90
N GLU A 52 1.30 14.56 -13.49
CA GLU A 52 2.69 14.74 -13.92
C GLU A 52 2.85 14.23 -15.36
N GLU A 53 3.63 14.98 -16.16
CA GLU A 53 3.94 14.60 -17.55
C GLU A 53 4.79 13.33 -17.60
N TYR A 54 5.74 13.21 -16.66
CA TYR A 54 6.71 12.13 -16.57
C TYR A 54 6.27 11.05 -15.59
N THR A 55 6.68 9.81 -15.87
CA THR A 55 6.44 8.67 -14.98
C THR A 55 7.46 8.63 -13.84
N TYR A 56 7.13 7.85 -12.82
CA TYR A 56 8.01 7.58 -11.69
C TYR A 56 8.31 6.09 -11.62
N THR A 57 9.53 5.75 -11.22
CA THR A 57 9.94 4.38 -10.95
C THR A 57 10.27 4.20 -9.48
N LEU A 58 10.20 2.96 -9.00
CA LEU A 58 10.52 2.61 -7.62
C LEU A 58 12.05 2.62 -7.41
N LEU A 59 12.52 3.38 -6.43
CA LEU A 59 13.92 3.39 -5.99
C LEU A 59 14.12 2.51 -4.77
N GLU A 60 13.32 2.75 -3.73
CA GLU A 60 13.42 2.03 -2.47
C GLU A 60 12.04 1.75 -1.87
N VAL A 61 11.94 0.64 -1.15
CA VAL A 61 10.81 0.31 -0.28
C VAL A 61 11.24 0.51 1.17
N GLY A 62 10.59 1.43 1.87
CA GLY A 62 10.77 1.70 3.30
C GLY A 62 9.98 0.74 4.18
N ARG A 63 9.16 1.25 5.10
CA ARG A 63 8.32 0.41 5.97
C ARG A 63 7.19 -0.25 5.18
N ALA A 64 6.84 -1.47 5.55
CA ALA A 64 5.71 -2.20 5.00
C ALA A 64 4.81 -2.70 6.13
N GLN A 65 3.52 -2.35 6.07
CA GLN A 65 2.52 -2.80 7.02
C GLN A 65 1.33 -3.42 6.28
N GLN A 66 0.70 -4.42 6.90
CA GLN A 66 -0.52 -5.03 6.40
C GLN A 66 -1.63 -4.88 7.43
N LYS A 67 -2.83 -4.53 6.96
CA LYS A 67 -4.01 -4.56 7.81
C LYS A 67 -4.40 -6.01 8.06
N LYS A 68 -4.46 -6.39 9.33
CA LYS A 68 -4.69 -7.76 9.78
C LYS A 68 -5.94 -8.38 9.12
N SER A 69 -5.81 -9.61 8.66
CA SER A 69 -6.85 -10.38 7.96
C SER A 69 -7.37 -9.76 6.65
N THR A 70 -6.62 -8.85 6.02
CA THR A 70 -6.97 -8.23 4.72
C THR A 70 -5.75 -8.14 3.79
N MET A 71 -5.95 -7.98 2.48
CA MET A 71 -4.87 -7.70 1.50
C MET A 71 -4.65 -6.19 1.28
N ILE A 72 -4.72 -5.41 2.35
CA ILE A 72 -4.50 -3.95 2.32
C ILE A 72 -3.14 -3.67 2.94
N PHE A 73 -2.30 -2.95 2.20
CA PHE A 73 -0.94 -2.62 2.58
C PHE A 73 -0.75 -1.11 2.71
N LEU A 74 0.08 -0.71 3.66
CA LEU A 74 0.67 0.62 3.76
C LEU A 74 2.16 0.45 3.55
N ILE A 75 2.68 1.13 2.54
CA ILE A 75 4.05 0.93 2.08
C ILE A 75 4.67 2.31 1.90
N ASP A 76 5.77 2.55 2.60
CA ASP A 76 6.59 3.74 2.38
C ASP A 76 7.46 3.44 1.16
N VAL A 77 7.46 4.33 0.17
CA VAL A 77 8.26 4.14 -1.04
C VAL A 77 8.99 5.42 -1.42
N GLU A 78 10.17 5.22 -1.97
CA GLU A 78 10.92 6.27 -2.62
C GLU A 78 10.76 6.12 -4.12
N LEU A 79 10.30 7.18 -4.79
CA LEU A 79 10.08 7.18 -6.23
C LEU A 79 11.01 8.19 -6.92
N GLY A 80 11.64 7.73 -7.98
CA GLY A 80 12.48 8.53 -8.85
C GLY A 80 11.71 8.94 -10.10
N ARG A 81 11.75 10.23 -10.46
CA ARG A 81 11.18 10.67 -11.73
C ARG A 81 12.02 10.15 -12.88
N THR A 82 11.35 9.68 -13.92
CA THR A 82 11.98 9.15 -15.13
C THR A 82 11.95 10.17 -16.27
N THR A 83 12.60 9.86 -17.39
CA THR A 83 12.51 10.66 -18.61
C THR A 83 11.31 10.34 -19.50
N CYS A 84 10.56 9.26 -19.21
CA CYS A 84 9.45 8.83 -20.07
C CYS A 84 8.16 9.52 -19.67
N LYS A 85 7.32 9.75 -20.68
CA LYS A 85 5.99 10.30 -20.49
C LYS A 85 4.98 9.18 -20.27
N LYS A 86 3.84 9.50 -19.66
CA LYS A 86 2.76 8.54 -19.31
C LYS A 86 2.23 7.65 -20.43
N HIS A 87 2.54 7.94 -21.69
CA HIS A 87 2.02 7.23 -22.86
C HIS A 87 3.11 6.94 -23.90
N ASP A 88 4.38 6.97 -23.52
CA ASP A 88 5.45 6.51 -24.42
C ASP A 88 5.38 4.98 -24.57
N GLU A 89 5.68 4.47 -25.76
CA GLU A 89 5.56 3.03 -26.10
C GLU A 89 6.68 2.16 -25.48
N ASP A 90 7.70 2.76 -24.85
CA ASP A 90 8.90 2.10 -24.33
C ASP A 90 9.08 2.34 -22.81
N ILE A 91 8.05 2.00 -22.03
CA ILE A 91 8.03 2.17 -20.56
C ILE A 91 9.03 1.21 -19.87
N ASP A 92 9.33 0.08 -20.50
CA ASP A 92 10.14 -0.99 -19.91
C ASP A 92 11.63 -0.61 -19.76
N ASN A 93 12.13 0.33 -20.58
CA ASN A 93 13.52 0.83 -20.54
C ASN A 93 13.60 2.30 -20.18
N CYS A 94 12.85 2.74 -19.17
CA CYS A 94 12.80 4.14 -18.82
C CYS A 94 13.92 4.57 -17.85
N PRO A 95 14.90 5.42 -18.29
CA PRO A 95 15.95 5.86 -17.40
C PRO A 95 15.46 6.93 -16.40
N LEU A 96 16.17 7.02 -15.28
CA LEU A 96 15.99 8.11 -14.32
C LEU A 96 16.37 9.44 -14.96
N GLN A 97 15.62 10.50 -14.62
CA GLN A 97 15.93 11.84 -15.08
C GLN A 97 17.19 12.37 -14.36
N ASP A 98 18.17 12.89 -15.10
CA ASP A 98 19.37 13.48 -14.50
C ASP A 98 19.00 14.66 -13.59
N GLY A 99 19.49 14.64 -12.35
CA GLY A 99 19.11 15.62 -11.33
C GLY A 99 17.67 15.48 -10.84
N ALA A 100 17.04 14.31 -11.04
CA ALA A 100 15.68 14.04 -10.56
C ALA A 100 15.53 14.45 -9.10
N GLY A 101 14.56 15.32 -8.84
CA GLY A 101 14.06 15.52 -7.49
C GLY A 101 13.48 14.20 -7.02
N GLU A 102 14.22 13.49 -6.16
CA GLU A 102 13.75 12.34 -5.41
C GLU A 102 12.45 12.74 -4.71
N LYS A 103 11.35 12.05 -5.04
CA LYS A 103 10.08 12.27 -4.36
C LYS A 103 9.84 11.10 -3.43
N SER A 104 10.09 11.32 -2.14
CA SER A 104 9.69 10.40 -1.09
C SER A 104 8.17 10.46 -0.93
N PHE A 105 7.47 9.37 -1.24
CA PHE A 105 6.06 9.24 -0.91
C PHE A 105 5.96 8.44 0.38
N ASN A 106 5.64 9.15 1.46
CA ASN A 106 5.68 8.56 2.78
C ASN A 106 4.71 7.39 2.95
N VAL A 107 3.61 7.30 2.18
CA VAL A 107 2.71 6.16 2.24
C VAL A 107 1.96 5.99 0.91
N LEU A 108 2.22 4.89 0.19
CA LEU A 108 1.29 4.35 -0.78
C LEU A 108 0.38 3.34 -0.09
N LYS A 109 -0.93 3.58 -0.19
CA LYS A 109 -1.94 2.60 0.22
C LYS A 109 -2.32 1.78 -1.00
N SER A 110 -2.05 0.48 -0.95
CA SER A 110 -2.43 -0.44 -2.00
C SER A 110 -3.39 -1.50 -1.48
N THR A 111 -4.35 -1.88 -2.32
CA THR A 111 -5.21 -3.04 -2.11
C THR A 111 -4.86 -4.02 -3.22
N CYS A 112 -4.38 -5.20 -2.86
CA CYS A 112 -4.16 -6.26 -3.84
C CYS A 112 -5.49 -6.99 -4.02
N GLU A 113 -6.21 -6.71 -5.11
CA GLU A 113 -7.34 -7.53 -5.53
C GLU A 113 -6.79 -8.68 -6.39
N GLN A 114 -6.74 -9.88 -5.81
CA GLN A 114 -6.42 -11.08 -6.59
C GLN A 114 -7.57 -11.31 -7.57
N LYS A 115 -7.31 -11.10 -8.86
CA LYS A 115 -8.28 -11.37 -9.92
C LYS A 115 -8.32 -12.89 -10.13
N THR A 116 -9.31 -13.54 -9.52
CA THR A 116 -9.63 -14.97 -9.73
C THR A 116 -10.12 -15.21 -11.15
#